data_AF-A0A7W2U5P0-F1
#
_entry.id   AF-A0A7W2U5P0-F1
#
_cell.length_a   1.000
_cell.length_b   1.000
_cell.length_c   1.000
_cell.angle_alpha   90.00
_cell.angle_beta   90.00
_cell.angle_gamma   90.00
#
_symmetry.space_group_name_H-M   'P 1'
#
loop_
_entity.id
_entity.type
_entity.pdbx_description
1 polymer ?
#
loop_
_entity_poly.entity_id
_entity_poly.type
_entity_poly.pdbx_seq_one_letter_code
_entity_poly.pdbx_strand_id
1 'polypeptide(L)'
;MDQFKISDGRTSQARRYRALIAYTSLIIASLLILLAGHEVINYFGLNLDTRIRDVSGWKTFAVFISMLPIVAFTIWLTLITIKKLCLKLNI
;
A
#
# COMPACT_ATOMS: atom_id res chain seq x y z
N MET A 1 -22.61 -11.30 -2.95
CA MET A 1 -21.57 -10.28 -2.66
C MET A 1 -22.06 -9.52 -1.44
N ASP A 2 -21.60 -9.92 -0.26
CA ASP A 2 -22.05 -9.28 0.98
C ASP A 2 -21.33 -7.93 1.13
N GLN A 3 -22.09 -6.87 0.96
CA GLN A 3 -21.66 -5.53 1.30
C GLN A 3 -21.37 -5.51 2.81
N PHE A 4 -20.13 -5.20 3.18
CA PHE A 4 -19.77 -4.88 4.56
C PHE A 4 -20.62 -3.69 5.01
N LYS A 5 -21.77 -3.96 5.65
CA LYS A 5 -22.61 -2.93 6.26
C LYS A 5 -21.86 -2.37 7.46
N ILE A 6 -21.24 -1.21 7.28
CA ILE A 6 -20.66 -0.38 8.36
C ILE A 6 -21.78 0.29 9.18
N SER A 7 -22.98 -0.31 9.26
CA SER A 7 -24.23 0.35 9.63
C SER A 7 -24.90 -0.23 10.89
N ASP A 8 -24.17 -0.93 11.75
CA ASP A 8 -24.67 -1.23 13.11
C ASP A 8 -23.86 -0.46 14.14
N GLY A 9 -24.46 0.65 14.58
CA GLY A 9 -23.91 1.63 15.52
C GLY A 9 -23.88 1.13 16.96
N ARG A 10 -23.06 0.13 17.27
CA ARG A 10 -22.55 -0.07 18.63
C ARG A 10 -21.20 0.64 18.76
N THR A 11 -21.27 1.90 19.20
CA THR A 11 -20.20 2.84 19.61
C THR A 11 -19.42 3.55 18.48
N SER A 12 -19.44 4.89 18.48
CA SER A 12 -18.60 5.71 17.57
C SER A 12 -17.11 5.44 17.76
N GLN A 13 -16.73 4.94 18.95
CA GLN A 13 -15.38 4.59 19.35
C GLN A 13 -14.84 3.37 18.59
N ALA A 14 -15.65 2.31 18.42
CA ALA A 14 -15.29 1.13 17.60
C ALA A 14 -15.04 1.51 16.13
N ARG A 15 -15.87 2.39 15.57
CA ARG A 15 -15.67 2.91 14.20
C ARG A 15 -14.38 3.73 14.08
N ARG A 16 -14.07 4.57 15.07
CA ARG A 16 -12.80 5.32 15.12
C ARG A 16 -11.60 4.40 15.22
N TYR A 17 -11.67 3.33 16.01
CA TYR A 17 -10.59 2.33 16.14
C TYR A 17 -10.34 1.58 14.83
N ARG A 18 -11.40 1.11 14.15
CA ARG A 18 -11.28 0.47 12.82
C ARG A 18 -10.62 1.42 11.81
N ALA A 19 -11.03 2.69 11.80
CA ALA A 19 -10.44 3.70 10.92
C ALA A 19 -8.96 3.90 11.25
N LEU A 20 -8.60 4.01 12.53
CA LEU A 20 -7.21 4.17 12.96
C LEU A 20 -6.35 2.98 12.51
N ILE A 21 -6.81 1.74 12.72
CA ILE A 21 -6.09 0.53 12.26
C ILE A 21 -5.90 0.56 10.73
N ALA A 22 -6.93 0.93 9.98
CA ALA A 22 -6.84 1.04 8.54
C ALA A 22 -5.82 2.12 8.11
N TYR A 23 -5.85 3.30 8.72
CA TYR A 23 -4.89 4.38 8.44
C TYR A 23 -3.45 3.97 8.79
N THR A 24 -3.22 3.39 9.96
CA THR A 24 -1.87 2.94 10.35
C THR A 24 -1.35 1.85 9.42
N SER A 25 -2.21 0.91 9.02
CA SER A 25 -1.85 -0.13 8.06
C SER A 25 -1.52 0.47 6.68
N LEU A 26 -2.26 1.49 6.26
CA LEU A 26 -2.01 2.20 5.01
C LEU A 26 -0.66 2.92 5.03
N ILE A 27 -0.30 3.58 6.14
CA ILE A 27 0.99 4.26 6.31
C ILE A 27 2.14 3.25 6.18
N ILE A 28 2.02 2.09 6.84
CA ILE A 28 3.01 1.01 6.74
C ILE A 28 3.12 0.51 5.29
N ALA A 29 1.99 0.31 4.62
CA ALA A 29 1.97 -0.10 3.21
C ALA A 29 2.65 0.93 2.30
N SER A 30 2.41 2.22 2.53
CA SER A 30 3.07 3.30 1.79
C SER A 30 4.58 3.32 2.00
N LEU A 31 5.05 3.09 3.23
CA LEU A 31 6.48 2.97 3.53
C LEU A 31 7.12 1.77 2.83
N LEU A 32 6.43 0.61 2.80
CA LEU A 32 6.91 -0.57 2.09
C LEU A 32 6.99 -0.33 0.58
N ILE A 33 6.00 0.32 -0.01
CA ILE A 33 6.01 0.68 -1.43
C ILE A 33 7.14 1.66 -1.73
N LEU A 34 7.38 2.65 -0.87
CA LEU A 34 8.48 3.60 -1.03
C LEU A 34 9.83 2.87 -1.04
N LEU A 35 10.04 1.97 -0.07
CA LEU A 35 11.29 1.23 0.07
C LEU A 35 11.50 0.26 -1.10
N ALA A 36 10.47 -0.48 -1.50
CA ALA A 36 10.52 -1.34 -2.67
C ALA A 36 10.77 -0.53 -3.95
N GLY A 37 10.15 0.65 -4.08
CA GLY A 37 10.38 1.54 -5.21
C GLY A 37 11.81 2.03 -5.31
N HIS A 38 12.41 2.41 -4.18
CA HIS A 38 13.81 2.79 -4.13
C HIS A 38 14.74 1.65 -4.60
N GLU A 39 14.51 0.42 -4.11
CA GLU A 39 15.28 -0.76 -4.53
C GLU A 39 15.11 -1.07 -6.02
N VAL A 40 13.89 -1.01 -6.55
CA VAL A 40 13.62 -1.25 -7.97
C VAL A 40 14.31 -0.20 -8.85
N ILE A 41 14.22 1.08 -8.47
CA ILE A 41 14.88 2.19 -9.20
C ILE A 41 16.40 1.98 -9.23
N ASN A 42 17.00 1.62 -8.09
CA ASN A 42 18.43 1.33 -7.99
C ASN A 42 18.83 0.09 -8.81
N TYR A 43 18.03 -0.96 -8.80
CA TYR A 43 18.27 -2.19 -9.57
C TYR A 43 18.35 -1.91 -11.09
N PHE A 44 17.51 -1.01 -11.60
CA PHE A 44 17.55 -0.60 -13.01
C PHE A 44 18.61 0.49 -13.31
N GLY A 45 19.45 0.84 -12.33
CA GLY A 45 20.54 1.79 -12.47
C GLY A 45 20.07 3.22 -12.76
N LEU A 46 18.91 3.59 -12.22
CA LEU A 46 18.42 4.97 -12.26
C LEU A 46 18.90 5.70 -11.01
N ASN A 47 19.78 6.70 -11.19
CA ASN A 47 20.12 7.61 -10.11
C ASN A 47 19.01 8.64 -9.97
N LEU A 48 18.38 8.73 -8.80
CA LEU A 48 17.37 9.74 -8.46
C LEU A 48 17.86 11.19 -8.64
N ASP A 49 19.19 11.40 -8.64
CA ASP A 49 19.84 12.68 -8.91
C ASP A 49 19.97 13.06 -10.39
N THR A 50 19.67 12.14 -11.32
CA THR A 50 19.70 12.49 -12.75
C THR A 50 18.51 13.36 -13.14
N ARG A 51 18.76 14.39 -13.96
CA ARG A 51 17.68 15.23 -14.49
C ARG A 51 16.68 14.34 -15.22
N ILE A 52 15.38 14.55 -14.98
CA ILE A 52 14.27 13.77 -15.57
C ILE A 52 14.38 13.64 -17.10
N ARG A 53 15.01 14.60 -17.76
CA ARG A 53 15.26 14.61 -19.22
C ARG A 53 16.26 13.56 -19.70
N ASP A 54 17.21 13.15 -18.86
CA ASP A 54 18.30 12.22 -19.23
C ASP A 54 17.94 10.76 -18.91
N VAL A 55 16.76 10.53 -18.33
CA VAL A 55 16.28 9.19 -18.00
C VAL A 55 15.70 8.54 -19.26
N SER A 56 16.32 7.45 -19.71
CA SER A 56 15.84 6.69 -20.87
C SER A 56 14.42 6.16 -20.62
N GLY A 57 13.48 6.43 -21.53
CA GLY A 57 12.09 5.99 -21.39
C GLY A 57 11.91 4.49 -21.21
N TRP A 58 12.80 3.67 -21.78
CA TRP A 58 12.80 2.21 -21.59
C TRP A 58 13.03 1.79 -20.13
N LYS A 59 13.99 2.41 -19.43
CA LYS A 59 14.25 2.11 -18.02
C LYS A 59 13.07 2.53 -17.14
N THR A 60 12.46 3.68 -17.41
CA THR A 60 11.25 4.13 -16.70
C THR A 60 10.09 3.16 -16.89
N PHE A 61 9.89 2.67 -18.12
CA PHE A 61 8.86 1.68 -18.42
C PHE A 61 9.10 0.35 -17.69
N ALA A 62 10.35 -0.12 -17.65
CA ALA A 62 10.73 -1.32 -16.91
C ALA A 62 10.48 -1.20 -15.40
N VAL A 63 10.81 -0.04 -14.81
CA VAL A 63 10.49 0.28 -13.41
C VAL A 63 8.98 0.30 -13.18
N PHE A 64 8.21 0.93 -14.07
CA PHE A 64 6.76 0.99 -13.93
C PHE A 64 6.10 -0.39 -13.96
N ILE A 65 6.47 -1.22 -14.94
CA ILE A 65 5.93 -2.59 -15.06
C ILE A 65 6.31 -3.45 -13.85
N SER A 66 7.55 -3.34 -13.36
CA SER A 66 7.99 -4.12 -12.20
C SER A 66 7.35 -3.65 -10.88
N MET A 67 7.00 -2.37 -10.76
CA MET A 67 6.31 -1.84 -9.57
C MET A 67 4.83 -2.22 -9.49
N LEU A 68 4.13 -2.38 -10.61
CA LEU A 68 2.72 -2.78 -10.64
C LEU A 68 2.41 -4.03 -9.78
N PRO A 69 3.09 -5.19 -9.95
CA PRO A 69 2.83 -6.37 -9.15
C PRO A 69 3.20 -6.17 -7.67
N ILE A 70 4.26 -5.42 -7.37
CA ILE A 70 4.69 -5.12 -6.00
C ILE A 70 3.62 -4.31 -5.27
N VAL A 71 3.11 -3.26 -5.89
CA VAL A 71 2.05 -2.42 -5.32
C VAL A 71 0.77 -3.22 -5.15
N ALA A 72 0.36 -3.99 -6.16
CA ALA A 72 -0.84 -4.84 -6.09
C ALA A 72 -0.75 -5.84 -4.94
N PHE A 73 0.39 -6.52 -4.79
CA PHE A 73 0.63 -7.48 -3.72
C PHE A 73 0.62 -6.82 -2.34
N THR A 74 1.25 -5.64 -2.21
CA THR A 74 1.30 -4.90 -0.95
C THR A 74 -0.08 -4.42 -0.51
N ILE A 75 -0.89 -3.90 -1.44
CA ILE A 75 -2.29 -3.51 -1.15
C ILE A 75 -3.11 -4.74 -0.74
N TRP A 76 -2.97 -5.85 -1.46
CA TRP A 76 -3.68 -7.09 -1.14
C TRP A 76 -3.35 -7.61 0.26
N LEU A 77 -2.07 -7.66 0.63
CA LEU A 77 -1.61 -8.01 1.98
C LEU A 77 -2.17 -7.07 3.04
N THR A 78 -2.19 -5.76 2.75
CA THR A 78 -2.69 -4.74 3.68
C THR A 78 -4.19 -4.95 3.95
N LEU A 79 -4.99 -5.19 2.91
CA LEU A 79 -6.42 -5.47 3.05
C LEU A 79 -6.68 -6.76 3.84
N ILE A 80 -5.91 -7.82 3.59
CA ILE A 80 -6.00 -9.07 4.37
C ILE A 80 -5.67 -8.83 5.84
N THR A 81 -4.63 -8.05 6.10
CA THR A 81 -4.17 -7.74 7.46
C THR A 81 -5.23 -6.95 8.22
N ILE A 82 -5.79 -5.91 7.61
CA ILE A 82 -6.92 -5.14 8.17
C ILE A 82 -8.12 -6.05 8.45
N LYS A 83 -8.50 -6.91 7.49
CA LYS A 83 -9.62 -7.85 7.68
C LYS A 83 -9.37 -8.78 8.86
N LYS A 84 -8.18 -9.38 8.97
CA LYS A 84 -7.82 -10.28 10.09
C LYS A 84 -7.80 -9.54 11.44
N LEU A 85 -7.26 -8.33 11.48
CA LEU A 85 -7.21 -7.50 12.70
C LEU A 85 -8.61 -7.10 13.17
N CYS A 86 -9.47 -6.62 12.27
CA CYS A 86 -10.84 -6.27 12.60
C CYS A 86 -11.63 -7.50 13.11
N LEU A 87 -11.51 -8.66 12.45
CA LEU A 87 -12.16 -9.90 12.90
C LEU A 87 -11.65 -10.36 14.26
N LYS A 88 -10.33 -10.33 14.49
CA LYS A 88 -9.72 -10.81 15.74
C LYS A 88 -10.04 -9.91 16.94
N LEU A 89 -10.18 -8.60 16.71
CA LEU A 89 -10.54 -7.65 17.76
C LEU A 89 -12.05 -7.65 18.07
N ASN A 90 -12.86 -8.43 17.33
CA ASN A 90 -14.32 -8.46 17.43
C ASN A 90 -14.96 -7.07 17.35
N ILE A 91 -14.28 -6.14 16.64
CA ILE A 91 -14.71 -4.76 16.46
C ILE A 91 -15.53 -4.71 15.21
#